data_AF-A0AAP2RFJ3-F1
#
_entry.id   AF-A0AAP2RFJ3-F1
#
_cell.length_a   1.000
_cell.length_b   1.000
_cell.length_c   1.000
_cell.angle_alpha   90.00
_cell.angle_beta   90.00
_cell.angle_gamma   90.00
#
_symmetry.space_group_name_H-M   'P 1'
#
loop_
_entity.id
_entity.type
_entity.pdbx_description
1 polymer ?
#
loop_
_entity_poly.entity_id
_entity_poly.type
_entity_poly.pdbx_seq_one_letter_code
_entity_poly.pdbx_strand_id
1 'polypeptide(L)' 'DIVALTNSKQIVWADADGFNNQEVINDIVDKFLKYYSVTLNNYPVQDAYYNNTAITQNVIKSGPLAGGN' A
#
# COMPACT_ATOMS: atom_id res chain seq x y z
N ASP A 1 -32.16 -24.53 -0.18
CA ASP A 1 -30.85 -23.98 -0.60
C ASP A 1 -30.47 -22.78 0.23
N ILE A 2 -29.44 -22.94 1.08
CA ILE A 2 -28.79 -21.81 1.74
C ILE A 2 -27.82 -21.23 0.71
N VAL A 3 -28.19 -20.09 0.11
CA VAL A 3 -27.26 -19.29 -0.69
C VAL A 3 -26.21 -18.77 0.27
N ALA A 4 -25.08 -19.45 0.35
CA ALA A 4 -23.89 -18.90 0.98
C ALA A 4 -23.53 -17.65 0.19
N LEU A 5 -23.79 -16.47 0.75
CA LEU A 5 -23.23 -15.21 0.27
C LEU A 5 -21.71 -15.28 0.51
N THR A 6 -20.99 -15.96 -0.39
CA THR A 6 -19.54 -16.06 -0.41
C THR A 6 -18.93 -14.75 -0.92
N ASN A 7 -19.37 -13.63 -0.36
CA ASN A 7 -18.67 -12.36 -0.53
C ASN A 7 -17.49 -12.37 0.45
N SER A 8 -16.48 -13.19 0.16
CA SER A 8 -15.19 -13.12 0.84
C SER A 8 -14.70 -11.69 0.71
N LYS A 9 -14.41 -11.04 1.85
CA LYS A 9 -13.95 -9.64 1.84
C LYS A 9 -12.70 -9.56 0.98
N GLN A 10 -12.64 -8.58 0.08
CA GLN A 10 -11.50 -8.40 -0.81
C GLN A 10 -10.80 -7.09 -0.49
N ILE A 11 -9.46 -7.12 -0.48
CA ILE A 11 -8.63 -5.91 -0.49
C ILE A 11 -8.09 -5.77 -1.90
N VAL A 12 -8.39 -4.64 -2.53
CA VAL A 12 -7.88 -4.28 -3.85
C VAL A 12 -6.91 -3.13 -3.66
N TRP A 13 -5.67 -3.29 -4.12
CA TRP A 13 -4.66 -2.23 -4.07
C TRP A 13 -3.82 -2.21 -5.34
N ALA A 14 -3.24 -1.04 -5.62
CA ALA A 14 -2.44 -0.81 -6.81
C ALA A 14 -0.96 -0.95 -6.48
N ASP A 15 -0.28 -1.80 -7.23
CA ASP A 15 1.17 -1.85 -7.27
C ASP A 15 1.66 -0.94 -8.39
N ALA A 16 2.15 0.22 -7.97
CA ALA A 16 2.67 1.24 -8.84
C ALA A 16 4.19 1.04 -8.98
N ASP A 17 4.59 0.35 -10.04
CA ASP A 17 5.99 0.18 -10.37
C ASP A 17 6.64 1.54 -10.72
N GLY A 18 7.94 1.68 -10.42
CA GLY A 18 8.74 2.82 -10.90
C GLY A 18 8.91 4.01 -9.95
N PHE A 19 8.46 3.93 -8.70
CA PHE A 19 8.78 4.96 -7.70
C PHE A 19 10.15 4.69 -7.05
N ASN A 20 11.22 5.20 -7.66
CA ASN A 20 12.56 5.21 -7.06
C ASN A 20 13.21 6.60 -7.22
N ASN A 21 12.47 7.65 -6.83
CA ASN A 21 12.98 9.02 -6.83
C ASN A 21 13.56 9.36 -5.46
N GLN A 22 14.89 9.43 -5.37
CA GLN A 22 15.61 9.72 -4.13
C GLN A 22 15.28 11.10 -3.54
N GLU A 23 15.03 12.11 -4.38
CA GLU A 23 14.68 13.46 -3.90
C GLU A 23 13.35 13.43 -3.14
N VAL A 24 12.37 12.70 -3.68
CA VAL A 24 11.06 12.57 -3.02
C VAL A 24 11.17 11.73 -1.75
N ILE A 25 11.97 10.67 -1.74
CA ILE A 25 12.21 9.85 -0.54
C ILE A 25 12.84 10.69 0.58
N ASN A 26 13.83 11.54 0.26
CA ASN A 26 14.48 12.41 1.24
C ASN A 26 13.49 13.46 1.80
N ASP A 27 12.70 14.10 0.93
CA ASP A 27 11.67 15.06 1.36
C ASP A 27 10.60 14.42 2.26
N ILE A 28 10.22 13.15 1.99
CA ILE A 28 9.35 12.38 2.89
C ILE A 28 10.01 12.22 4.26
N VAL A 29 11.27 11.80 4.33
CA VAL A 29 11.98 11.62 5.61
C VAL A 29 12.01 12.92 6.42
N ASP A 30 12.33 14.05 5.79
CA ASP A 30 12.38 15.36 6.46
C ASP A 30 11.01 15.78 7.00
N LYS A 31 9.94 15.55 6.23
CA LYS A 31 8.58 15.84 6.67
C LYS A 31 8.16 14.97 7.84
N PHE A 32 8.51 13.68 7.83
CA PHE A 32 8.23 12.77 8.95
C PHE A 32 8.92 13.21 10.23
N LEU A 33 10.16 13.70 10.15
CA LEU A 33 10.89 14.20 11.31
C LEU A 33 10.32 15.50 11.87
N LYS A 34 9.77 16.37 11.01
CA LYS A 34 9.37 17.72 11.39
C LYS A 34 7.90 17.86 11.76
N TYR A 35 7.01 17.13 11.07
CA TYR A 35 5.58 17.39 11.11
C TYR A 35 4.75 16.20 11.59
N TYR A 36 5.27 14.97 11.51
CA TYR A 36 4.54 13.78 11.92
C TYR A 36 4.87 13.42 13.36
N SER A 37 3.88 12.86 14.06
CA SER A 37 4.04 12.35 15.42
C SER A 37 4.56 10.92 15.47
N VAL A 38 4.67 10.26 14.32
CA VAL A 38 5.08 8.86 14.17
C VAL A 38 6.35 8.77 13.34
N THR A 39 7.13 7.71 13.55
CA THR A 39 8.34 7.46 12.76
C THR A 39 7.98 6.79 11.44
N LEU A 40 8.78 7.06 10.40
CA LEU A 40 8.58 6.46 9.08
C LEU A 40 8.61 4.93 9.11
N ASN A 41 9.40 4.33 10.00
CA ASN A 41 9.44 2.87 10.18
C ASN A 41 8.09 2.25 10.61
N ASN A 42 7.25 3.02 11.31
CA ASN A 42 5.95 2.55 11.81
C ASN A 42 4.78 3.00 10.94
N TYR A 43 5.05 3.66 9.81
CA TYR A 43 4.02 4.23 8.94
C TYR A 43 3.46 3.25 7.90
N PRO A 44 4.27 2.39 7.23
CA PRO A 44 3.74 1.41 6.29
C PRO A 44 2.76 0.44 6.94
N VAL A 45 1.68 0.13 6.23
CA VAL A 45 0.75 -0.94 6.63
C VAL A 45 1.47 -2.26 6.49
N GLN A 46 1.50 -3.04 7.58
CA GLN A 46 2.19 -4.32 7.64
C GLN A 46 1.34 -5.45 7.04
N ASP A 47 1.99 -6.46 6.47
CA ASP A 47 1.31 -7.64 5.90
C ASP A 47 0.38 -8.35 6.89
N ALA A 48 0.71 -8.29 8.18
CA ALA A 48 -0.08 -8.89 9.24
C ALA A 48 -1.53 -8.37 9.31
N TYR A 49 -1.82 -7.17 8.81
CA TYR A 49 -3.18 -6.60 8.80
C TYR A 49 -4.12 -7.24 7.76
N TYR A 50 -3.57 -7.93 6.77
CA TYR A 50 -4.35 -8.53 5.68
C TYR A 50 -4.03 -9.99 5.38
N ASN A 51 -3.11 -10.60 6.14
CA ASN A 51 -2.84 -12.06 6.11
C ASN A 51 -3.92 -12.92 6.80
N ASN A 52 -5.12 -12.37 7.06
CA ASN A 52 -6.24 -13.18 7.53
C ASN A 52 -6.76 -14.03 6.37
N THR A 53 -6.82 -15.36 6.55
CA THR A 53 -7.27 -16.35 5.54
C THR A 53 -8.68 -16.11 5.02
N ALA A 54 -9.47 -15.24 5.67
CA ALA A 54 -10.80 -14.82 5.22
C ALA A 54 -10.81 -13.62 4.24
N ILE A 55 -9.65 -13.04 3.90
CA ILE A 55 -9.54 -11.87 3.03
C ILE A 55 -8.73 -12.22 1.78
N THR A 56 -9.32 -12.05 0.61
CA THR A 56 -8.63 -12.24 -0.67
C THR A 56 -7.97 -10.93 -1.09
N GLN A 57 -6.69 -10.98 -1.48
CA GLN A 57 -5.99 -9.82 -2.03
C GLN A 57 -6.01 -9.82 -3.56
N ASN A 58 -6.30 -8.68 -4.15
CA ASN A 58 -6.19 -8.46 -5.59
C ASN A 58 -5.27 -7.24 -5.85
N VAL A 59 -4.11 -7.50 -6.45
CA VAL A 59 -3.10 -6.49 -6.75
C VAL A 59 -3.22 -6.08 -8.21
N ILE A 60 -3.50 -4.80 -8.45
CA ILE A 60 -3.59 -4.23 -9.79
C ILE A 60 -2.24 -3.60 -10.13
N LYS A 61 -1.60 -4.05 -11.21
CA LYS A 61 -0.39 -3.40 -11.73
C LYS A 61 -0.77 -2.09 -12.41
N SER A 62 -0.35 -0.95 -11.85
CA SER A 62 -0.71 0.38 -12.37
C SER A 62 0.23 0.89 -13.48
N GLY A 63 1.23 0.11 -13.89
CA GLY A 63 2.26 0.57 -14.83
C GLY A 63 3.17 1.64 -14.21
N PRO A 64 4.17 2.15 -14.95
CA PRO A 64 5.04 3.21 -14.46
C PRO A 64 4.19 4.42 -14.09
N LEU A 65 4.36 4.95 -12.86
CA LEU A 65 3.79 6.24 -12.49
C LEU A 65 4.22 7.26 -13.55
N ALA A 66 3.24 7.85 -14.26
CA ALA A 66 3.48 8.80 -15.34
C ALA A 66 4.37 9.95 -14.82
N GLY A 67 5.66 9.90 -15.15
CA GLY A 67 6.68 10.82 -14.63
C GLY A 67 8.13 10.42 -14.89
N GLY A 68 8.42 9.30 -15.56
CA GLY A 68 9.75 8.99 -16.07
C GLY A 68 9.93 9.55 -17.49
N ASN A 69 10.86 10.49 -17.66
CA ASN A 69 11.39 10.92 -18.96
C ASN A 69 12.11 9.78 -19.69
#